data_AF-A0A143PPH5-F1
#
_entry.id   AF-A0A143PPH5-F1
#
_cell.length_a   1.000
_cell.length_b   1.000
_cell.length_c   1.000
_cell.angle_alpha   90.00
_cell.angle_beta   90.00
_cell.angle_gamma   90.00
#
_symmetry.space_group_name_H-M   'P 1'
#
loop_
_entity.id
_entity.type
_entity.pdbx_description
1 polymer ?
#
loop_
_entity_poly.entity_id
_entity_poly.type
_entity_poly.pdbx_seq_one_letter_code
_entity_poly.pdbx_strand_id
1 'polypeptide(L)' 'MDIHFISSLTPDDEDRLAPALLEALKPMLGLMPIAYTIRIRTASNTVYQHTRTELVDTLADETPSLDIELSS' A
#
# COMPACT_ATOMS: atom_id res chain seq x y z
N MET A 1 -1.28 -9.94 10.89
CA MET A 1 -1.09 -8.76 11.75
C MET A 1 -2.34 -7.90 11.63
N ASP A 2 -2.86 -7.39 12.73
CA ASP A 2 -4.08 -6.57 12.76
C ASP A 2 -3.71 -5.20 13.36
N ILE A 3 -3.94 -4.12 12.61
CA ILE A 3 -3.57 -2.75 12.98
C ILE A 3 -4.83 -1.91 13.04
N HIS A 4 -5.09 -1.31 14.20
CA HIS A 4 -6.26 -0.47 14.42
C HIS A 4 -5.84 0.99 14.53
N PHE A 5 -6.50 1.85 13.77
CA PHE A 5 -6.43 3.30 13.96
C PHE A 5 -7.57 3.73 14.88
N ILE A 6 -7.24 4.43 15.95
CA ILE A 6 -8.22 5.06 16.84
C ILE A 6 -8.24 6.54 16.49
N SER A 7 -9.40 7.03 16.10
CA SER A 7 -9.64 8.43 15.78
C SER A 7 -10.49 9.07 16.87
N SER A 8 -10.24 10.35 17.15
CA SER A 8 -11.09 11.19 18.02
C SER A 8 -12.00 12.12 17.21
N LEU A 9 -12.09 11.90 15.90
CA LEU A 9 -12.88 12.72 15.00
C LEU A 9 -14.37 12.46 15.20
N THR A 10 -15.18 13.40 14.74
CA THR A 10 -16.62 13.17 14.65
C THR A 10 -16.91 12.11 13.58
N PRO A 11 -18.03 11.38 13.65
CA PRO A 11 -18.42 10.40 12.63
C PRO A 11 -18.40 10.97 11.19
N ASP A 12 -18.89 12.20 11.02
CA ASP A 12 -18.90 12.88 9.71
C ASP A 12 -17.49 13.17 9.19
N ASP A 13 -16.58 13.58 10.07
CA ASP A 13 -15.19 13.85 9.70
C ASP A 13 -14.43 12.56 9.39
N GLU A 14 -14.72 11.47 10.11
CA GLU A 14 -14.16 10.14 9.80
C GLU A 14 -14.57 9.67 8.41
N ASP A 15 -15.85 9.81 8.06
CA ASP A 15 -16.36 9.43 6.74
C ASP A 15 -15.69 10.22 5.62
N ARG A 16 -15.40 11.51 5.85
CA ARG A 16 -14.69 12.36 4.89
C ARG A 16 -13.21 12.00 4.78
N LEU A 17 -12.58 11.61 5.88
CA LEU A 17 -11.14 11.32 5.91
C LEU A 17 -10.82 9.89 5.45
N ALA A 18 -11.68 8.92 5.75
CA ALA A 18 -11.48 7.49 5.47
C ALA A 18 -11.02 7.17 4.04
N PRO A 19 -11.61 7.72 2.95
CA PRO A 19 -11.14 7.45 1.60
C PRO A 19 -9.73 8.02 1.34
N ALA A 20 -9.44 9.23 1.83
CA ALA A 20 -8.12 9.85 1.67
C ALA A 20 -7.04 9.09 2.44
N LEU A 21 -7.37 8.59 3.64
CA LEU A 21 -6.49 7.75 4.44
C LEU A 21 -6.19 6.42 3.74
N LEU A 22 -7.19 5.79 3.13
CA LEU A 22 -6.98 4.56 2.34
C LEU A 22 -5.99 4.81 1.20
N GLU A 23 -6.17 5.89 0.42
CA GLU A 23 -5.27 6.23 -0.68
C GLU A 23 -3.85 6.55 -0.21
N ALA A 24 -3.67 7.18 0.95
CA ALA A 24 -2.35 7.46 1.51
C ALA A 24 -1.62 6.18 1.98
N LEU A 25 -2.35 5.20 2.51
CA LEU A 25 -1.77 3.93 3.00
C LEU A 25 -1.36 2.98 1.87
N LYS A 26 -2.04 3.02 0.73
CA LYS A 26 -1.73 2.16 -0.44
C LYS A 26 -0.27 2.22 -0.88
N PRO A 27 0.33 3.39 -1.20
CA PRO A 27 1.73 3.45 -1.63
C PRO A 27 2.70 3.10 -0.51
N MET A 28 2.37 3.43 0.75
CA MET A 28 3.21 3.11 1.91
C MET A 28 3.34 1.60 2.11
N LEU A 29 2.22 0.87 2.08
CA LEU A 29 2.22 -0.60 2.15
C LEU A 29 2.65 -1.23 0.82
N GLY A 30 2.52 -0.50 -0.28
CA GLY A 30 2.86 -0.96 -1.61
C GLY A 30 4.36 -1.21 -1.83
N LEU A 31 5.23 -0.65 -0.98
CA LEU A 31 6.68 -0.88 -1.00
C LEU A 31 7.09 -2.15 -0.25
N MET A 32 6.19 -2.74 0.53
CA MET A 32 6.49 -3.94 1.31
C MET A 32 6.22 -5.19 0.47
N PRO A 33 7.15 -6.16 0.42
CA PRO A 33 6.94 -7.44 -0.26
C PRO A 33 6.11 -8.37 0.61
N ILE A 34 4.90 -7.95 1.00
CA ILE A 34 3.96 -8.73 1.80
C ILE A 34 2.57 -8.65 1.17
N ALA A 35 1.79 -9.72 1.27
CA ALA A 35 0.36 -9.65 1.01
C ALA A 35 -0.35 -8.96 2.18
N TYR A 36 -1.27 -8.04 1.89
CA TYR A 36 -1.98 -7.29 2.93
C TYR A 36 -3.40 -6.93 2.52
N THR A 37 -4.22 -6.65 3.53
CA THR A 37 -5.54 -6.03 3.38
C THR A 37 -5.61 -4.84 4.32
N ILE A 38 -5.92 -3.67 3.77
CA ILE A 38 -6.24 -2.46 4.52
C ILE A 38 -7.76 -2.41 4.64
N ARG A 39 -8.29 -2.28 5.85
CA ARG A 39 -9.72 -2.12 6.11
C ARG A 39 -9.93 -0.97 7.09
N ILE A 40 -10.69 0.03 6.66
CA ILE A 40 -11.09 1.18 7.48
C ILE A 40 -12.60 1.05 7.71
N ARG A 41 -13.00 0.99 8.98
CA ARG A 41 -14.40 1.02 9.39
C ARG A 41 -14.66 2.35 10.08
N THR A 42 -15.57 3.14 9.55
CA THR A 42 -15.96 4.42 10.14
C THR A 42 -17.07 4.24 11.17
N ALA A 43 -17.28 5.23 12.03
CA ALA A 43 -18.39 5.23 13.00
C ALA A 43 -19.78 5.07 12.35
N SER A 44 -19.96 5.53 11.11
CA SER A 44 -21.19 5.33 10.32
C SER A 44 -21.36 3.90 9.77
N ASN A 45 -20.49 2.98 10.17
CA ASN A 45 -20.44 1.59 9.74
C ASN A 45 -20.12 1.41 8.24
N THR A 46 -19.59 2.45 7.60
CA THR A 46 -19.06 2.37 6.23
C THR A 46 -17.70 1.68 6.27
N VAL A 47 -17.48 0.77 5.32
CA VAL A 47 -16.22 0.02 5.23
C VAL A 47 -15.52 0.33 3.91
N TYR A 48 -14.32 0.88 4.01
CA TYR A 48 -13.39 1.04 2.91
C TYR A 48 -12.34 -0.05 3.00
N GLN A 49 -12.06 -0.73 1.89
CA GLN A 49 -11.06 -1.79 1.87
C GLN A 49 -10.20 -1.77 0.61
N HIS A 50 -8.95 -2.17 0.77
CA HIS A 50 -8.02 -2.43 -0.31
C HIS A 50 -7.22 -3.69 0.02
N THR A 51 -7.15 -4.62 -0.93
CA THR A 51 -6.40 -5.86 -0.76
C THR A 51 -5.35 -5.93 -1.86
N ARG A 52 -4.13 -6.29 -1.46
CA ARG A 52 -3.04 -6.64 -2.37
C ARG A 52 -2.56 -8.05 -2.03
N THR A 53 -2.74 -8.96 -2.98
CA THR A 53 -2.31 -10.37 -2.86
C THR A 53 -0.98 -10.64 -3.54
N GLU A 54 -0.48 -9.70 -4.34
CA GLU A 54 0.76 -9.84 -5.09
C GLU A 54 1.96 -9.45 -4.24
N LEU A 55 2.86 -10.41 -4.02
CA LEU A 55 4.21 -10.14 -3.57
C LEU A 55 4.97 -9.59 -4.79
N VAL A 56 5.33 -8.31 -4.77
CA VAL A 56 6.30 -7.81 -5.76
C VAL A 56 7.64 -8.44 -5.39
N ASP A 57 8.05 -9.43 -6.17
CA ASP A 57 9.45 -9.84 -6.24
C ASP A 57 10.21 -8.66 -6.85
N THR A 58 10.91 -7.90 -6.02
CA THR A 58 11.85 -6.88 -6.46
C THR A 58 13.11 -7.56 -7.01
N LEU A 59 12.96 -8.30 -8.11
CA LEU A 59 14.04 -8.90 -8.89
C LEU A 59 13.89 -8.45 -10.34
N ALA A 60 13.96 -7.14 -10.57
CA ALA A 60 14.38 -6.61 -11.86
C ALA A 60 15.87 -6.29 -11.77
N ASP A 61 16.64 -7.37 -11.75
CA ASP A 61 18.05 -7.42 -12.13
C ASP A 61 18.11 -7.18 -13.65
N GLU A 62 18.32 -5.94 -14.08
CA GLU A 62 18.80 -5.65 -15.43
C GLU A 62 19.86 -4.55 -15.32
N THR A 63 21.01 -4.88 -14.74
CA THR A 63 22.25 -4.23 -15.17
C THR A 63 22.50 -4.64 -16.62
N PRO A 64 22.49 -3.73 -17.60
CA PRO A 64 23.02 -4.07 -18.91
C PRO A 64 24.53 -4.26 -18.75
N SER A 65 24.99 -5.51 -18.75
CA SER A 65 26.39 -5.83 -18.96
C SER A 65 26.75 -5.38 -20.38
N LEU A 66 27.34 -4.18 -20.49
CA LEU A 66 27.99 -3.75 -21.73
C LEU A 66 29.30 -4.53 -21.85
N ASP A 67 29.23 -5.73 -22.44
CA ASP A 67 30.37 -6.42 -23.02
C ASP A 67 30.85 -5.62 -24.24
N ILE A 68 31.66 -4.58 -24.02
CA ILE A 68 32.43 -3.96 -25.10
C ILE A 68 33.66 -4.84 -25.31
N GLU A 69 33.56 -5.78 -26.24
CA GLU A 69 34.73 -6.48 -26.80
C GLU A 69 35.70 -5.44 -27.38
N LEU A 70 36.85 -5.27 -26.72
CA LEU A 70 38.04 -4.68 -27.32
C LEU A 70 38.58 -5.65 -28.38
N SER A 71 38.06 -5.55 -29.61
CA SER A 71 38.70 -6.18 -30.77
C SER A 71 39.86 -5.31 -31.27
N SER A 72 41.01 -5.97 -31.42
CA SER A 72 42.32 -5.45 -31.82
C SER A 72 42.40 -4.97 -33.27
#